data_AF-A0A4Q3RT26-F1
#
_entry.id   AF-A0A4Q3RT26-F1
#
_cell.length_a   1.000
_cell.length_b   1.000
_cell.length_c   1.000
_cell.angle_alpha   90.00
_cell.angle_beta   90.00
_cell.angle_gamma   90.00
#
_symmetry.space_group_name_H-M   'P 1'
#
loop_
_entity.id
_entity.type
_entity.pdbx_description
1 polymer ?
#
loop_
_entity_poly.entity_id
_entity_poly.type
_entity_poly.pdbx_seq_one_letter_code
_entity_poly.pdbx_strand_id
1 'polypeptide(L)' 'PGSATVLTLGAHMCKWPIGDPSSDEFTFCGRRASEGVYCVDHARVAYQPAQSGKKKTGPNELARSLRRYI' A
#
# COMPACT_ATOMS: atom_id res chain seq x y z
N PRO A 1 15.28 7.08 11.25
CA PRO A 1 15.62 5.64 11.38
C PRO A 1 14.41 4.89 11.99
N GLY A 2 14.13 3.68 11.53
CA GLY A 2 13.13 2.81 12.16
C GLY A 2 13.62 2.26 13.51
N SER A 3 12.72 1.66 14.29
CA SER A 3 13.07 1.09 15.60
C SER A 3 13.18 -0.44 15.62
N ALA A 4 12.95 -1.11 14.49
CA ALA A 4 12.99 -2.56 14.39
C ALA A 4 13.72 -3.03 13.12
N THR A 5 14.36 -4.20 13.19
CA THR A 5 14.93 -4.93 12.05
C THR A 5 14.06 -6.12 11.72
N VAL A 6 14.37 -6.87 10.65
CA VAL A 6 13.65 -8.11 10.30
C VAL A 6 13.58 -9.08 11.49
N LEU A 7 14.66 -9.16 12.27
CA LEU A 7 14.79 -10.09 13.39
C LEU A 7 14.04 -9.64 14.65
N THR A 8 13.90 -8.32 14.86
CA THR A 8 13.27 -7.76 16.07
C THR A 8 11.81 -7.34 15.85
N LEU A 9 11.28 -7.48 14.64
CA LEU A 9 9.93 -7.06 14.27
C LEU A 9 8.86 -8.08 14.73
N GLY A 10 8.17 -7.76 15.82
CA GLY A 10 7.07 -8.56 16.36
C GLY A 10 5.78 -8.55 15.51
N ALA A 11 4.81 -9.38 15.91
CA ALA A 11 3.52 -9.54 15.23
C ALA A 11 2.66 -8.27 15.25
N HIS A 12 2.64 -7.55 16.38
CA HIS A 12 1.82 -6.35 16.59
C HIS A 12 2.59 -5.04 16.32
N MET A 13 3.66 -5.11 15.55
CA MET A 13 4.52 -3.97 15.20
C MET A 13 4.34 -3.57 13.74
N CYS A 14 4.45 -2.28 13.47
CA CYS A 14 4.30 -1.65 12.18
C CYS A 14 5.42 -2.09 11.24
N LYS A 15 5.03 -2.74 10.13
CA LYS A 15 5.94 -3.37 9.17
C LYS A 15 6.34 -2.44 8.01
N TRP A 16 6.22 -1.13 8.18
CA TRP A 16 6.55 -0.17 7.12
C TRP A 16 8.07 -0.12 6.88
N PRO A 17 8.55 -0.40 5.65
CA PRO A 17 9.97 -0.41 5.34
C PRO A 17 10.55 1.02 5.26
N ILE A 18 11.75 1.21 5.79
CA ILE A 18 12.48 2.48 5.77
C ILE A 18 13.88 2.21 5.22
N GLY A 19 14.20 2.86 4.10
CA GLY A 19 15.45 2.67 3.39
C GLY A 19 15.38 1.61 2.29
N ASP A 20 16.54 1.33 1.69
CA ASP A 20 16.69 0.31 0.64
C ASP A 20 16.89 -1.07 1.28
N PRO A 21 16.18 -2.14 0.84
CA PRO A 21 16.34 -3.49 1.38
C PRO A 21 17.75 -4.09 1.25
N SER A 22 18.59 -3.55 0.37
CA SER A 22 19.98 -3.99 0.14
C SER A 22 20.98 -3.24 1.03
N SER A 23 20.53 -2.23 1.78
CA SER A 23 21.35 -1.44 2.69
C SER A 23 21.35 -2.04 4.09
N ASP A 24 22.50 -1.99 4.77
CA ASP A 24 22.62 -2.39 6.18
C ASP A 24 21.81 -1.49 7.13
N GLU A 25 21.44 -0.29 6.68
CA GLU A 25 20.60 0.66 7.41
C GLU A 25 19.08 0.38 7.22
N PHE A 26 18.72 -0.72 6.55
CA PHE A 26 17.32 -1.10 6.35
C PHE A 26 16.62 -1.39 7.67
N THR A 27 15.54 -0.65 7.93
CA THR A 27 14.78 -0.77 9.17
C THR A 27 13.28 -0.73 8.91
N PHE A 28 12.50 -1.17 9.89
CA PHE A 28 11.06 -1.05 9.92
C PHE A 28 10.63 -0.01 10.95
N CYS A 29 9.46 0.60 10.71
CA CYS A 29 8.89 1.59 11.61
C CYS A 29 8.77 1.11 13.07
N GLY A 30 8.34 -0.14 13.32
CA GLY A 30 8.33 -0.76 14.65
C GLY A 30 7.33 -0.22 15.68
N ARG A 31 6.61 0.88 15.41
CA ARG A 31 5.50 1.37 16.27
C ARG A 31 4.37 0.35 16.38
N ARG A 32 3.50 0.47 17.38
CA ARG A 32 2.34 -0.43 17.51
C ARG A 32 1.44 -0.38 16.26
N ALA A 33 1.14 -1.54 15.70
CA ALA A 33 0.14 -1.68 14.64
C ALA A 33 -1.26 -1.43 15.22
N SER A 34 -2.11 -0.70 14.50
CA SER A 34 -3.46 -0.36 14.97
C SER A 34 -4.50 -1.30 14.36
N GLU A 35 -4.71 -1.19 13.04
CA GLU A 35 -5.64 -2.01 12.27
C GLU A 35 -4.88 -2.54 11.05
N GLY A 36 -4.48 -3.81 11.10
CA GLY A 36 -3.66 -4.44 10.08
C GLY A 36 -2.16 -4.44 10.41
N VAL A 37 -1.32 -4.27 9.38
CA VAL A 37 0.14 -4.47 9.46
C VAL A 37 0.94 -3.19 9.76
N TYR A 38 0.26 -2.04 9.77
CA TYR A 38 0.89 -0.73 9.93
C TYR A 38 0.29 0.06 11.11
N CYS A 39 1.05 1.03 11.61
CA CYS A 39 0.53 2.06 12.51
C CYS A 39 -0.34 3.06 11.73
N VAL A 40 -1.12 3.89 12.43
CA VAL A 40 -2.05 4.84 11.82
C VAL A 40 -1.43 5.71 10.71
N ASP A 41 -0.21 6.22 10.92
CA ASP A 41 0.45 7.09 9.94
C ASP A 41 0.76 6.34 8.64
N HIS A 42 1.38 5.17 8.76
CA HIS A 42 1.79 4.37 7.61
C HIS A 42 0.61 3.66 6.93
N ALA A 43 -0.45 3.34 7.68
CA ALA A 43 -1.69 2.84 7.11
C ALA A 43 -2.32 3.87 6.15
N ARG A 44 -2.30 5.17 6.49
CA ARG A 44 -2.80 6.24 5.62
C ARG A 44 -2.01 6.39 4.32
N VAL A 45 -0.71 6.07 4.34
CA VAL A 45 0.13 6.10 3.14
C VAL A 45 -0.08 4.83 2.31
N ALA A 46 -0.14 3.66 2.96
CA ALA A 46 -0.27 2.37 2.31
C ALA A 46 -1.62 2.20 1.62
N TYR A 47 -2.70 2.54 2.33
CA TYR A 47 -4.06 2.25 1.88
C TYR A 47 -4.59 3.44 1.10
N GLN A 48 -4.70 3.27 -0.21
CA GLN A 48 -5.47 4.18 -1.03
C GLN A 48 -6.96 3.97 -0.74
N PRO A 49 -7.74 5.05 -0.62
CA PRO A 49 -9.19 4.91 -0.58
C PRO A 49 -9.62 4.19 -1.85
N ALA A 50 -10.58 3.26 -1.72
CA ALA A 50 -11.15 2.59 -2.87
C ALA A 50 -11.56 3.68 -3.87
N GLN A 51 -10.92 3.66 -5.05
CA GLN A 51 -11.32 4.54 -6.15
C GLN A 51 -12.78 4.19 -6.41
N SER A 52 -13.69 5.04 -5.95
CA SER A 52 -15.11 4.93 -6.26
C SER A 52 -15.15 4.90 -7.78
N GLY A 53 -15.36 3.71 -8.34
CA GLY A 53 -15.13 3.45 -9.74
C GLY A 53 -15.85 4.52 -10.53
N LYS A 54 -15.09 5.46 -11.08
CA LYS A 54 -15.61 6.38 -12.07
C LYS A 54 -15.87 5.46 -13.24
N LYS A 55 -17.07 4.85 -13.27
CA LYS A 55 -17.63 4.21 -14.46
C LYS A 55 -17.65 5.33 -15.48
N LYS A 56 -16.57 5.46 -16.23
CA LYS A 56 -16.52 6.31 -17.41
C LYS A 56 -17.25 5.52 -18.48
N THR A 57 -18.56 5.34 -18.32
CA THR A 57 -19.49 5.06 -19.41
C THR A 57 -19.51 6.29 -20.31
N GLY A 58 -18.36 6.56 -20.94
CA GLY A 58 -18.21 7.57 -21.95
C GLY A 58 -18.44 6.90 -23.32
N PRO A 59 -18.93 7.64 -24.30
CA PRO A 59 -19.23 7.12 -25.64
C PRO A 59 -18.03 6.42 -26.31
N ASN A 60 -16.81 6.76 -25.89
CA ASN A 60 -15.56 6.18 -26.42
C ASN A 60 -15.31 4.72 -25.97
N GLU A 61 -15.79 4.29 -24.80
CA GLU A 61 -15.67 2.88 -24.36
C GLU A 61 -16.70 2.01 -25.08
N LEU A 62 -17.94 2.52 -25.23
CA LEU A 62 -18.99 1.86 -25.99
C LEU A 62 -18.54 1.61 -27.43
N ALA A 63 -17.99 2.64 -28.09
CA ALA A 63 -17.42 2.55 -29.43
C ALA A 63 -16.29 1.52 -29.54
N ARG A 64 -15.44 1.38 -28.50
CA ARG A 64 -14.40 0.35 -28.44
C ARG A 64 -14.96 -1.06 -28.28
N SER A 65 -16.02 -1.22 -27.50
CA SER A 65 -16.68 -2.51 -27.28
C SER A 65 -17.42 -3.02 -28.53
N LEU A 66 -18.07 -2.10 -29.26
CA LEU A 66 -18.82 -2.40 -30.50
C LEU A 66 -17.91 -2.86 -31.65
N ARG A 67 -16.65 -2.39 -31.69
CA ARG A 67 -15.64 -2.85 -32.66
C ARG A 67 -15.23 -4.31 -32.52
N ARG A 68 -15.62 -5.00 -31.45
CA ARG A 68 -15.37 -6.45 -31.28
C ARG A 68 -16.48 -7.34 -31.82
N TYR A 69 -17.58 -6.75 -32.29
CA TYR A 69 -18.75 -7.46 -32.81
C TYR A 69 -18.97 -7.23 -34.32
N ILE A 70 -17.98 -6.64 -34.99
CA ILE A 70 -17.85 -6.53 -36.45
C ILE A 70 -16.62 -7.35 -36.82
#